data_AF-A0A8J4CZN8-F1
#
_entry.id   AF-A0A8J4CZN8-F1
#
_cell.length_a   1.000
_cell.length_b   1.000
_cell.length_c   1.000
_cell.angle_alpha   90.00
_cell.angle_beta   90.00
_cell.angle_gamma   90.00
#
_symmetry.space_group_name_H-M   'P 1'
#
loop_
_entity.id
_entity.type
_entity.pdbx_description
1 polymer ?
#
loop_
_entity_poly.entity_id
_entity_poly.type
_entity_poly.pdbx_seq_one_letter_code
_entity_poly.pdbx_strand_id
1 'polypeptide(L)'
;SLPPSVPLLPANSARAFPPPMSPRQRKSSPPPPASPIASNPPPPSAAGNRSPKVPKSPKVFRPPQPRSPPSPFVSNDFLVSGFPFSSCDYRDAAMSSYRLSPPRGPRNMTPSSATYCFTLMSGAAPVDTANRCAQMTPDKITFIINAACAAEVPRAISKTTVNGVRVSPTFSHKNWNDRTYGLMTIGKFAAANASNGIVVCMALARRSSCGTPAGLCYGSSCVYSLFNSDNSCCPVSQVTAAPSAR
;
A
#
# COMPACT_ATOMS: atom_id res chain seq x y z
N SER A 1 -39.51 -13.21 48.27
CA SER A 1 -40.17 -12.73 47.05
C SER A 1 -40.57 -11.27 47.22
N LEU A 2 -39.76 -10.36 46.68
CA LEU A 2 -40.12 -8.95 46.46
C LEU A 2 -40.18 -8.72 44.94
N PRO A 3 -41.12 -7.89 44.44
CA PRO A 3 -41.16 -7.59 43.01
C PRO A 3 -40.01 -6.65 42.60
N PRO A 4 -39.41 -6.82 41.41
CA PRO A 4 -38.38 -5.91 40.92
C PRO A 4 -38.99 -4.59 40.44
N SER A 5 -38.41 -3.49 40.92
CA SER A 5 -38.71 -2.12 40.49
C SER A 5 -38.26 -1.88 39.05
N VAL A 6 -39.16 -1.37 38.21
CA VAL A 6 -38.91 -0.98 36.82
C VAL A 6 -38.35 0.45 36.79
N PRO A 7 -37.16 0.71 36.20
CA PRO A 7 -36.71 2.07 35.97
C PRO A 7 -37.35 2.69 34.72
N LEU A 8 -37.86 3.92 34.90
CA LEU A 8 -38.43 4.78 33.87
C LEU A 8 -37.40 5.21 32.82
N LEU A 9 -37.79 5.15 31.55
CA LEU A 9 -37.09 5.74 30.41
C LEU A 9 -37.30 7.27 30.38
N PRO A 10 -36.25 8.10 30.27
CA PRO A 10 -36.40 9.51 29.96
C PRO A 10 -36.60 9.77 28.45
N ALA A 11 -37.34 10.84 28.21
CA ALA A 11 -37.94 11.26 26.96
C ALA A 11 -36.96 11.81 25.92
N ASN A 12 -37.25 11.46 24.66
CA ASN A 12 -37.36 12.32 23.49
C ASN A 12 -36.54 13.64 23.50
N SER A 13 -35.41 13.65 22.79
CA SER A 13 -34.73 14.88 22.38
C SER A 13 -34.86 15.12 20.88
N ALA A 14 -35.24 16.35 20.57
CA ALA A 14 -35.76 16.80 19.30
C ALA A 14 -34.74 16.75 18.15
N ARG A 15 -35.25 16.43 16.96
CA ARG A 15 -34.56 16.55 15.68
C ARG A 15 -34.31 18.04 15.36
N ALA A 16 -33.04 18.44 15.33
CA ALA A 16 -32.63 19.70 14.72
C ALA A 16 -32.62 19.56 13.19
N PHE A 17 -33.33 20.45 12.50
CA PHE A 17 -33.30 20.57 11.04
C PHE A 17 -31.95 21.15 10.59
N PRO A 18 -31.33 20.65 9.50
CA PRO A 18 -30.16 21.28 8.91
C PRO A 18 -30.54 22.56 8.13
N PRO A 19 -29.66 23.59 8.11
CA PRO A 19 -29.88 24.81 7.37
C PRO A 19 -29.82 24.61 5.84
N PRO A 20 -30.44 25.51 5.05
CA PRO A 20 -30.46 25.44 3.59
C PRO A 20 -29.08 25.67 2.96
N MET A 21 -28.75 24.88 1.93
CA MET A 21 -27.50 24.98 1.17
C MET A 21 -27.47 26.23 0.29
N SER A 22 -26.36 26.98 0.32
CA SER A 22 -26.11 28.12 -0.56
C SER A 22 -25.91 27.70 -2.03
N PRO A 23 -26.25 28.57 -3.01
CA PRO A 23 -26.16 28.25 -4.43
C PRO A 23 -24.73 28.10 -4.94
N ARG A 24 -24.49 27.04 -5.73
CA ARG A 24 -23.27 26.78 -6.50
C ARG A 24 -22.94 27.95 -7.43
N GLN A 25 -21.79 28.59 -7.22
CA GLN A 25 -21.14 29.37 -8.28
C GLN A 25 -20.56 28.42 -9.33
N ARG A 26 -21.11 28.47 -10.55
CA ARG A 26 -20.52 27.85 -11.74
C ARG A 26 -19.24 28.60 -12.09
N LYS A 27 -18.08 28.00 -11.85
CA LYS A 27 -16.84 28.44 -12.48
C LYS A 27 -16.81 27.96 -13.93
N SER A 28 -16.59 28.92 -14.80
CA SER A 28 -16.44 28.88 -16.25
C SER A 28 -15.40 27.86 -16.70
N SER A 29 -15.73 27.16 -17.79
CA SER A 29 -14.85 26.22 -18.48
C SER A 29 -13.63 26.92 -19.10
N PRO A 30 -12.43 26.31 -19.07
CA PRO A 30 -11.27 26.81 -19.81
C PRO A 30 -11.39 26.53 -21.33
N PRO A 31 -10.73 27.35 -22.17
CA PRO A 31 -10.75 27.23 -23.64
C PRO A 31 -10.00 25.97 -24.14
N PRO A 32 -10.32 25.50 -25.36
CA PRO A 32 -9.72 24.31 -25.94
C PRO A 32 -8.22 24.49 -26.30
N PRO A 33 -7.44 23.40 -26.33
CA PRO A 33 -6.02 23.44 -26.66
C PRO A 33 -5.77 23.65 -28.15
N ALA A 34 -4.68 24.36 -28.47
CA ALA A 34 -4.20 24.60 -29.83
C ALA A 34 -3.70 23.32 -30.50
N SER A 35 -3.97 23.20 -31.80
CA SER A 35 -3.60 22.05 -32.65
C SER A 35 -2.07 21.91 -32.83
N PRO A 36 -1.56 20.68 -33.00
CA PRO A 36 -0.13 20.42 -33.17
C PRO A 36 0.37 20.77 -34.59
N ILE A 37 1.54 21.41 -34.65
CA ILE A 37 2.29 21.69 -35.87
C ILE A 37 2.93 20.39 -36.38
N ALA A 38 2.62 20.03 -37.63
CA ALA A 38 3.24 18.90 -38.32
C ALA A 38 4.73 19.17 -38.57
N SER A 39 5.58 18.26 -38.10
CA SER A 39 7.02 18.28 -38.38
C SER A 39 7.32 17.37 -39.56
N ASN A 40 8.03 17.91 -40.56
CA ASN A 40 8.40 17.24 -41.81
C ASN A 40 9.29 15.99 -41.61
N PRO A 41 9.23 15.01 -42.53
CA PRO A 41 10.08 13.83 -42.50
C PRO A 41 11.53 14.13 -42.95
N PRO A 42 12.54 13.40 -42.43
CA PRO A 42 13.91 13.51 -42.89
C PRO A 42 14.17 12.78 -44.22
N PRO A 43 15.15 13.23 -45.03
CA PRO A 43 15.49 12.63 -46.31
C PRO A 43 16.32 11.33 -46.19
N PRO A 44 16.32 10.47 -47.23
CA PRO A 44 17.04 9.20 -47.22
C PRO A 44 18.53 9.41 -47.55
N SER A 45 19.43 8.91 -46.69
CA SER A 45 20.87 8.87 -46.99
C SER A 45 21.31 7.50 -47.51
N ALA A 46 21.58 7.51 -48.81
CA ALA A 46 22.62 6.82 -49.58
C ALA A 46 23.23 5.51 -49.05
N ALA A 47 23.06 4.48 -49.89
CA ALA A 47 23.84 3.25 -49.92
C ALA A 47 25.32 3.53 -50.17
N GLY A 48 26.18 3.01 -49.28
CA GLY A 48 27.63 3.03 -49.42
C GLY A 48 28.18 1.61 -49.47
N ASN A 49 28.51 1.16 -50.68
CA ASN A 49 29.27 -0.04 -50.98
C ASN A 49 30.62 -0.06 -50.23
N ARG A 50 30.91 -1.14 -49.48
CA ARG A 50 32.29 -1.58 -49.23
C ARG A 50 32.40 -3.10 -49.28
N SER A 51 33.30 -3.52 -50.18
CA SER A 51 33.77 -4.87 -50.50
C SER A 51 34.41 -5.64 -49.33
N PRO A 52 34.59 -6.97 -49.48
CA PRO A 52 34.59 -7.94 -48.39
C PRO A 52 35.94 -8.05 -47.67
N LYS A 53 35.89 -8.16 -46.34
CA LYS A 53 37.03 -8.53 -45.52
C LYS A 53 37.11 -10.05 -45.35
N VAL A 54 38.30 -10.55 -45.65
CA VAL A 54 38.81 -11.93 -45.57
C VAL A 54 38.38 -12.66 -44.27
N PRO A 55 38.06 -13.97 -44.32
CA PRO A 55 37.55 -14.72 -43.18
C PRO A 55 38.62 -14.86 -42.09
N LYS A 56 38.30 -14.41 -40.87
CA LYS A 56 39.06 -14.75 -39.67
C LYS A 56 38.61 -16.12 -39.17
N SER A 57 39.57 -16.94 -38.77
CA SER A 57 39.42 -18.30 -38.24
C SER A 57 38.29 -18.42 -37.22
N PRO A 58 37.61 -19.58 -37.14
CA PRO A 58 36.45 -19.74 -36.27
C PRO A 58 36.87 -19.57 -34.81
N LYS A 59 36.48 -18.43 -34.22
CA LYS A 59 36.41 -18.35 -32.76
C LYS A 59 35.37 -19.36 -32.34
N VAL A 60 35.78 -20.35 -31.55
CA VAL A 60 34.88 -21.24 -30.83
C VAL A 60 33.87 -20.36 -30.11
N PHE A 61 32.65 -20.32 -30.64
CA PHE A 61 31.52 -19.66 -30.01
C PHE A 61 31.26 -20.42 -28.73
N ARG A 62 31.85 -19.96 -27.63
CA ARG A 62 31.33 -20.31 -26.31
C ARG A 62 29.93 -19.67 -26.28
N PRO A 63 28.84 -20.45 -26.28
CA PRO A 63 27.52 -19.85 -26.16
C PRO A 63 27.55 -18.92 -24.95
N PRO A 64 26.97 -17.70 -25.05
CA PRO A 64 26.84 -16.86 -23.88
C PRO A 64 26.20 -17.73 -22.80
N GLN A 65 26.92 -17.94 -21.69
CA GLN A 65 26.34 -18.60 -20.54
C GLN A 65 24.99 -17.94 -20.31
N PRO A 66 23.90 -18.71 -20.20
CA PRO A 66 22.62 -18.15 -19.77
C PRO A 66 22.93 -17.35 -18.52
N ARG A 67 22.73 -16.03 -18.57
CA ARG A 67 22.84 -15.21 -17.36
C ARG A 67 21.96 -15.92 -16.36
N SER A 68 22.57 -16.38 -15.26
CA SER A 68 21.84 -16.97 -14.15
C SER A 68 20.66 -16.03 -13.88
N PRO A 69 19.41 -16.52 -13.86
CA PRO A 69 18.28 -15.66 -13.53
C PRO A 69 18.61 -14.93 -12.21
N PRO A 70 18.41 -13.61 -12.13
CA PRO A 70 18.69 -12.88 -10.90
C PRO A 70 17.98 -13.60 -9.75
N SER A 71 18.73 -13.92 -8.69
CA SER A 71 18.23 -14.67 -7.54
C SER A 71 16.86 -14.18 -7.11
N PRO A 72 15.90 -15.09 -6.87
CA PRO A 72 14.55 -14.69 -6.51
C PRO A 72 14.56 -14.22 -5.06
N PHE A 73 13.79 -13.17 -4.77
CA PHE A 73 13.54 -12.65 -3.42
C PHE A 73 14.68 -11.81 -2.84
N VAL A 74 14.74 -10.53 -3.23
CA VAL A 74 15.44 -9.52 -2.42
C VAL A 74 14.74 -9.47 -1.05
N SER A 75 15.42 -9.93 -0.01
CA SER A 75 14.92 -9.82 1.36
C SER A 75 14.73 -8.35 1.72
N ASN A 76 13.61 -8.03 2.37
CA ASN A 76 13.29 -6.67 2.80
C ASN A 76 13.86 -6.32 4.17
N ASP A 77 14.78 -7.13 4.70
CA ASP A 77 15.36 -6.94 6.04
C ASP A 77 16.01 -5.55 6.21
N PHE A 78 16.56 -4.99 5.12
CA PHE A 78 17.12 -3.63 5.13
C PHE A 78 16.04 -2.56 5.31
N LEU A 79 14.82 -2.77 4.81
CA LEU A 79 13.69 -1.85 5.03
C LEU A 79 13.15 -2.00 6.45
N VAL A 80 13.10 -3.22 6.97
CA VAL A 80 12.65 -3.49 8.35
C VAL A 80 13.61 -2.87 9.36
N SER A 81 14.92 -3.05 9.17
CA SER A 81 15.96 -2.55 10.09
C SER A 81 16.34 -1.09 9.87
N GLY A 82 16.22 -0.58 8.64
CA GLY A 82 16.83 0.68 8.23
C GLY A 82 15.85 1.79 7.88
N PHE A 83 14.66 1.47 7.34
CA PHE A 83 13.80 2.48 6.73
C PHE A 83 13.28 3.47 7.80
N PRO A 84 13.49 4.78 7.62
CA PRO A 84 13.01 5.78 8.55
C PRO A 84 11.52 5.99 8.31
N PHE A 85 10.66 5.10 8.78
CA PHE A 85 9.28 5.48 9.01
C PHE A 85 9.28 6.69 9.94
N SER A 86 8.39 7.67 9.71
CA SER A 86 8.39 8.98 10.37
C SER A 86 8.63 8.88 11.88
N SER A 87 9.89 9.08 12.28
CA SER A 87 10.38 9.10 13.67
C SER A 87 10.09 7.85 14.52
N CYS A 88 10.18 6.64 13.95
CA CYS A 88 10.07 5.41 14.76
C CYS A 88 11.35 5.17 15.56
N ASP A 89 11.26 5.36 16.88
CA ASP A 89 12.36 5.10 17.83
C ASP A 89 12.63 3.59 17.98
N TYR A 90 11.57 2.79 17.86
CA TYR A 90 11.63 1.33 17.99
C TYR A 90 11.65 0.67 16.60
N ARG A 91 12.57 -0.27 16.41
CA ARG A 91 12.76 -1.00 15.14
C ARG A 91 12.57 -2.51 15.22
N ASP A 92 12.52 -3.06 16.43
CA ASP A 92 12.32 -4.49 16.65
C ASP A 92 10.83 -4.83 16.77
N ALA A 93 10.29 -5.56 15.78
CA ALA A 93 8.90 -6.02 15.77
C ALA A 93 8.48 -6.71 17.08
N ALA A 94 9.41 -7.36 17.78
CA ALA A 94 9.18 -8.05 19.04
C ALA A 94 8.71 -7.12 20.18
N MET A 95 8.88 -5.80 20.03
CA MET A 95 8.43 -4.81 21.00
C MET A 95 6.92 -4.49 20.92
N SER A 96 6.26 -4.75 19.79
CA SER A 96 4.82 -4.53 19.66
C SER A 96 4.03 -5.81 19.98
N SER A 97 2.86 -5.66 20.59
CA SER A 97 1.90 -6.77 20.82
C SER A 97 1.04 -7.09 19.57
N TYR A 98 1.11 -6.26 18.54
CA TYR A 98 0.30 -6.37 17.34
C TYR A 98 1.06 -7.02 16.17
N ARG A 99 0.39 -7.92 15.45
CA ARG A 99 0.92 -8.59 14.26
C ARG A 99 -0.10 -8.57 13.13
N LEU A 100 0.35 -8.20 11.94
CA LEU A 100 -0.44 -8.27 10.73
C LEU A 100 -0.37 -9.68 10.12
N SER A 101 -1.52 -10.27 9.82
CA SER A 101 -1.62 -11.55 9.14
C SER A 101 -1.24 -11.43 7.66
N PRO A 102 -0.80 -12.52 7.01
CA PRO A 102 -0.72 -12.57 5.55
C PRO A 102 -2.03 -12.16 4.89
N PRO A 103 -1.98 -11.52 3.70
CA PRO A 103 -3.18 -11.12 3.00
C PRO A 103 -4.02 -12.35 2.63
N ARG A 104 -5.28 -12.33 3.06
CA ARG A 104 -6.31 -13.31 2.67
C ARG A 104 -7.04 -12.81 1.44
N GLY A 105 -7.33 -13.72 0.50
CA GLY A 105 -8.07 -13.41 -0.72
C GLY A 105 -7.44 -14.07 -1.97
N PRO A 106 -7.90 -13.69 -3.17
CA PRO A 106 -8.89 -12.64 -3.43
C PRO A 106 -10.31 -13.00 -2.95
N ARG A 107 -11.06 -12.00 -2.49
CA ARG A 107 -12.51 -12.04 -2.21
C ARG A 107 -13.21 -11.00 -3.09
N ASN A 108 -14.52 -11.12 -3.28
CA ASN A 108 -15.34 -10.15 -4.04
C ASN A 108 -14.70 -9.78 -5.39
N MET A 109 -14.40 -10.81 -6.19
CA MET A 109 -13.70 -10.66 -7.45
C MET A 109 -14.68 -10.20 -8.53
N THR A 110 -14.30 -9.15 -9.24
CA THR A 110 -15.03 -8.62 -10.40
C THR A 110 -14.10 -8.63 -11.63
N PRO A 111 -14.58 -8.30 -12.83
CA PRO A 111 -13.71 -8.14 -14.00
C PRO A 111 -12.62 -7.08 -13.81
N SER A 112 -12.86 -6.08 -12.94
CA SER A 112 -11.97 -4.93 -12.75
C SER A 112 -11.21 -4.95 -11.42
N SER A 113 -11.71 -5.62 -10.38
CA SER A 113 -11.12 -5.56 -9.04
C SER A 113 -11.12 -6.89 -8.29
N ALA A 114 -10.18 -7.06 -7.37
CA ALA A 114 -10.12 -8.17 -6.43
C ALA A 114 -9.83 -7.64 -5.03
N THR A 115 -10.53 -8.12 -4.01
CA THR A 115 -10.37 -7.65 -2.63
C THR A 115 -9.42 -8.55 -1.84
N TYR A 116 -8.43 -7.96 -1.19
CA TYR A 116 -7.51 -8.66 -0.27
C TYR A 116 -7.62 -8.05 1.11
N CYS A 117 -7.58 -8.88 2.16
CA CYS A 117 -7.74 -8.45 3.54
C CYS A 117 -6.58 -8.90 4.41
N PHE A 118 -6.12 -8.01 5.28
CA PHE A 118 -5.15 -8.26 6.33
C PHE A 118 -5.85 -8.16 7.68
N THR A 119 -5.44 -8.97 8.65
CA THR A 119 -5.94 -8.88 10.01
C THR A 119 -4.80 -8.47 10.93
N LEU A 120 -4.94 -7.34 11.61
CA LEU A 120 -4.05 -6.90 12.66
C LEU A 120 -4.56 -7.47 13.99
N MET A 121 -3.86 -8.46 14.52
CA MET A 121 -4.22 -9.13 15.77
C MET A 121 -3.37 -8.62 16.92
N SER A 122 -3.99 -8.42 18.08
CA SER A 122 -3.30 -8.30 19.37
C SER A 122 -3.13 -9.71 19.94
N GLY A 123 -1.93 -10.09 20.33
CA GLY A 123 -1.69 -11.44 20.88
C GLY A 123 -0.26 -11.92 20.83
N ALA A 124 0.66 -11.13 20.27
CA ALA A 124 2.08 -11.37 20.51
C ALA A 124 2.41 -10.86 21.92
N ALA A 125 3.00 -11.72 22.76
CA ALA A 125 3.61 -11.25 24.00
C ALA A 125 4.82 -10.39 23.61
N PRO A 126 4.80 -9.07 23.89
CA PRO A 126 5.95 -8.23 23.62
C PRO A 126 7.10 -8.64 24.55
N VAL A 127 8.34 -8.47 24.08
CA VAL A 127 9.54 -8.79 24.87
C VAL A 127 9.60 -7.98 26.15
N ASP A 128 9.10 -6.75 26.11
CA ASP A 128 8.98 -5.85 27.25
C ASP A 128 7.57 -5.26 27.31
N THR A 129 6.81 -5.59 28.36
CA THR A 129 5.44 -5.09 28.57
C THR A 129 5.40 -3.65 29.07
N ALA A 130 6.52 -3.10 29.53
CA ALA A 130 6.66 -1.71 29.98
C ALA A 130 6.97 -0.74 28.84
N ASN A 131 7.38 -1.24 27.67
CA ASN A 131 7.67 -0.39 26.53
C ASN A 131 6.38 0.24 25.96
N ARG A 132 6.49 1.42 25.34
CA ARG A 132 5.34 2.14 24.75
C ARG A 132 4.61 1.30 23.70
N CYS A 133 5.32 0.45 22.96
CA CYS A 133 4.78 -0.33 21.85
C CYS A 133 3.98 -1.57 22.25
N ALA A 134 4.18 -2.06 23.47
CA ALA A 134 3.41 -3.12 24.09
C ALA A 134 2.02 -2.64 24.47
N GLN A 135 1.93 -1.40 24.95
CA GLN A 135 0.70 -0.75 25.45
C GLN A 135 0.02 0.15 24.40
N MET A 136 0.61 0.27 23.21
CA MET A 136 0.11 1.16 22.17
C MET A 136 -1.20 0.62 21.58
N THR A 137 -2.23 1.45 21.53
CA THR A 137 -3.40 1.18 20.67
C THR A 137 -3.14 1.75 19.27
N PRO A 138 -3.11 0.91 18.22
CA PRO A 138 -2.86 1.39 16.86
C PRO A 138 -4.07 2.17 16.36
N ASP A 139 -3.84 3.38 15.83
CA ASP A 139 -4.83 4.21 15.14
C ASP A 139 -4.63 4.21 13.61
N LYS A 140 -3.39 4.00 13.17
CA LYS A 140 -3.04 3.93 11.74
C LYS A 140 -1.91 2.94 11.46
N ILE A 141 -1.88 2.45 10.24
CA ILE A 141 -0.80 1.63 9.66
C ILE A 141 -0.23 2.34 8.44
N THR A 142 1.08 2.26 8.24
CA THR A 142 1.72 2.70 7.00
C THR A 142 2.49 1.55 6.39
N PHE A 143 2.21 1.24 5.13
CA PHE A 143 2.93 0.27 4.32
C PHE A 143 3.97 0.95 3.44
N ILE A 144 5.12 0.30 3.28
CA ILE A 144 6.00 0.55 2.14
C ILE A 144 5.44 -0.21 0.94
N ILE A 145 5.08 0.53 -0.10
CA ILE A 145 4.59 0.01 -1.36
C ILE A 145 5.56 0.39 -2.48
N ASN A 146 5.40 -0.25 -3.64
CA ASN A 146 6.15 0.15 -4.83
C ASN A 146 5.82 1.61 -5.19
N ALA A 147 6.86 2.43 -5.46
CA ALA A 147 6.70 3.83 -5.79
C ALA A 147 5.82 4.07 -7.04
N ALA A 148 5.83 3.13 -7.98
CA ALA A 148 4.94 3.14 -9.14
C ALA A 148 3.46 3.04 -8.72
N CYS A 149 3.13 2.20 -7.74
CA CYS A 149 1.77 2.07 -7.22
C CYS A 149 1.29 3.35 -6.51
N ALA A 150 2.19 4.03 -5.80
CA ALA A 150 1.90 5.33 -5.18
C ALA A 150 1.78 6.47 -6.21
N ALA A 151 2.26 6.29 -7.44
CA ALA A 151 2.18 7.27 -8.53
C ALA A 151 1.07 6.96 -9.56
N GLU A 152 0.55 5.73 -9.59
CA GLU A 152 -0.40 5.27 -10.60
C GLU A 152 -1.71 6.08 -10.63
N VAL A 153 -2.17 6.43 -11.83
CA VAL A 153 -3.45 7.11 -12.10
C VAL A 153 -4.16 6.39 -13.26
N PRO A 154 -5.39 5.88 -13.08
CA PRO A 154 -6.14 5.81 -11.83
C PRO A 154 -5.45 4.90 -10.80
N ARG A 155 -5.70 5.14 -9.51
CA ARG A 155 -5.10 4.35 -8.43
C ARG A 155 -5.50 2.88 -8.55
N ALA A 156 -4.54 1.97 -8.39
CA ALA A 156 -4.81 0.54 -8.32
C ALA A 156 -5.72 0.17 -7.14
N ILE A 157 -5.65 0.92 -6.03
CA ILE A 157 -6.50 0.71 -4.86
C ILE A 157 -7.76 1.55 -5.01
N SER A 158 -8.88 0.91 -5.33
CA SER A 158 -10.15 1.60 -5.61
C SER A 158 -11.02 1.78 -4.36
N LYS A 159 -10.89 0.88 -3.38
CA LYS A 159 -11.64 0.91 -2.12
C LYS A 159 -10.80 0.33 -1.00
N THR A 160 -10.80 1.00 0.16
CA THR A 160 -10.21 0.47 1.39
C THR A 160 -11.26 0.50 2.50
N THR A 161 -11.27 -0.53 3.35
CA THR A 161 -12.15 -0.60 4.51
C THR A 161 -11.41 -1.08 5.74
N VAL A 162 -11.75 -0.54 6.90
CA VAL A 162 -11.32 -1.00 8.22
C VAL A 162 -12.56 -1.51 8.94
N ASN A 163 -12.59 -2.80 9.29
CA ASN A 163 -13.76 -3.48 9.86
C ASN A 163 -15.06 -3.22 9.07
N GLY A 164 -14.96 -3.23 7.73
CA GLY A 164 -16.08 -2.97 6.82
C GLY A 164 -16.41 -1.48 6.62
N VAL A 165 -15.92 -0.58 7.46
CA VAL A 165 -16.11 0.87 7.31
C VAL A 165 -15.15 1.41 6.26
N ARG A 166 -15.66 2.15 5.27
CA ARG A 166 -14.84 2.72 4.19
C ARG A 166 -13.90 3.79 4.75
N VAL A 167 -12.62 3.67 4.38
CA VAL A 167 -11.59 4.67 4.68
C VAL A 167 -10.87 5.06 3.40
N SER A 168 -10.29 6.26 3.39
CA SER A 168 -9.48 6.75 2.28
C SER A 168 -8.00 6.60 2.64
N PRO A 169 -7.23 5.73 1.96
CA PRO A 169 -5.80 5.66 2.16
C PRO A 169 -5.14 6.95 1.66
N THR A 170 -4.09 7.38 2.33
CA THR A 170 -3.20 8.45 1.84
C THR A 170 -1.96 7.83 1.22
N PHE A 171 -1.44 8.46 0.18
CA PHE A 171 -0.26 8.01 -0.53
C PHE A 171 0.78 9.13 -0.54
N SER A 172 2.03 8.77 -0.32
CA SER A 172 3.17 9.69 -0.42
C SER A 172 4.40 8.97 -0.94
N HIS A 173 5.45 9.73 -1.22
CA HIS A 173 6.75 9.18 -1.62
C HIS A 173 7.79 9.54 -0.57
N LYS A 174 8.78 8.66 -0.43
CA LYS A 174 9.94 8.90 0.43
C LYS A 174 11.22 8.46 -0.27
N ASN A 175 12.18 9.37 -0.33
CA ASN A 175 13.53 9.06 -0.80
C ASN A 175 14.36 8.58 0.38
N TRP A 176 15.03 7.45 0.20
CA TRP A 176 15.94 6.86 1.19
C TRP A 176 16.96 5.97 0.48
N ASN A 177 18.24 6.06 0.85
CA ASN A 177 19.35 5.34 0.20
C ASN A 177 19.29 5.40 -1.35
N ASP A 178 19.17 6.62 -1.88
CA ASP A 178 19.10 6.90 -3.33
C ASP A 178 17.98 6.18 -4.09
N ARG A 179 16.94 5.72 -3.38
CA ARG A 179 15.76 5.08 -3.93
C ARG A 179 14.50 5.78 -3.47
N THR A 180 13.52 5.86 -4.37
CA THR A 180 12.18 6.36 -4.06
C THR A 180 11.27 5.20 -3.69
N TYR A 181 10.62 5.31 -2.54
CA TYR A 181 9.63 4.37 -2.03
C TYR A 181 8.25 5.01 -2.03
N GLY A 182 7.22 4.20 -2.30
CA GLY A 182 5.84 4.61 -2.07
C GLY A 182 5.45 4.31 -0.63
N LEU A 183 4.70 5.19 -0.01
CA LEU A 183 4.07 4.98 1.29
C LEU A 183 2.56 5.01 1.12
N MET A 184 1.89 4.06 1.77
CA MET A 184 0.44 4.02 1.86
C MET A 184 0.03 3.98 3.32
N THR A 185 -0.68 5.01 3.78
CA THR A 185 -1.18 5.08 5.16
C THR A 185 -2.68 4.86 5.19
N ILE A 186 -3.12 3.97 6.08
CA ILE A 186 -4.53 3.67 6.36
C ILE A 186 -4.76 3.96 7.84
N GLY A 187 -5.67 4.89 8.14
CA GLY A 187 -5.97 5.31 9.51
C GLY A 187 -7.38 4.94 9.97
N LYS A 188 -7.76 5.50 11.13
CA LYS A 188 -9.07 5.35 11.80
C LYS A 188 -9.30 3.94 12.37
N PHE A 189 -8.27 3.37 12.99
CA PHE A 189 -8.36 2.07 13.64
C PHE A 189 -8.98 2.16 15.04
N ALA A 190 -8.87 3.31 15.74
CA ALA A 190 -9.37 3.44 17.11
C ALA A 190 -10.90 3.30 17.24
N ALA A 191 -11.67 3.44 16.15
CA ALA A 191 -13.10 3.21 16.13
C ALA A 191 -13.49 1.72 15.95
N ALA A 192 -12.51 0.83 15.81
CA ALA A 192 -12.73 -0.59 15.56
C ALA A 192 -12.51 -1.41 16.85
N ASN A 193 -13.58 -2.03 17.36
CA ASN A 193 -13.50 -2.94 18.50
C ASN A 193 -12.48 -4.06 18.23
N ALA A 194 -11.42 -4.11 19.03
CA ALA A 194 -10.24 -4.96 18.82
C ALA A 194 -10.42 -6.43 19.25
N SER A 195 -11.59 -6.81 19.78
CA SER A 195 -11.83 -8.16 20.30
C SER A 195 -11.65 -9.28 19.27
N ASN A 196 -11.80 -8.98 17.98
CA ASN A 196 -11.53 -9.92 16.87
C ASN A 196 -10.33 -9.50 15.99
N GLY A 197 -9.54 -8.53 16.44
CA GLY A 197 -8.53 -7.85 15.61
C GLY A 197 -9.12 -6.82 14.64
N ILE A 198 -8.24 -6.04 14.03
CA ILE A 198 -8.61 -5.00 13.04
C ILE A 198 -8.42 -5.57 11.64
N VAL A 199 -9.50 -5.65 10.86
CA VAL A 199 -9.50 -6.17 9.49
C VAL A 199 -9.40 -5.03 8.50
N VAL A 200 -8.30 -4.99 7.75
CA VAL A 200 -8.05 -4.01 6.69
C VAL A 200 -8.22 -4.68 5.34
N CYS A 201 -9.24 -4.30 4.58
CA CYS A 201 -9.47 -4.84 3.23
C CYS A 201 -9.24 -3.77 2.15
N MET A 202 -8.61 -4.17 1.05
CA MET A 202 -8.31 -3.32 -0.10
C MET A 202 -8.81 -3.98 -1.38
N ALA A 203 -9.60 -3.27 -2.18
CA ALA A 203 -9.97 -3.67 -3.53
C ALA A 203 -8.91 -3.15 -4.51
N LEU A 204 -8.17 -4.09 -5.11
CA LEU A 204 -7.06 -3.84 -6.03
C LEU A 204 -7.52 -4.04 -7.47
N ALA A 205 -7.05 -3.20 -8.38
CA ALA A 205 -7.38 -3.23 -9.80
C ALA A 205 -6.65 -4.38 -10.50
N ARG A 206 -7.40 -5.34 -11.06
CA ARG A 206 -6.83 -6.60 -11.58
C ARG A 206 -5.90 -6.44 -12.78
N ARG A 207 -6.05 -5.36 -13.54
CA ARG A 207 -5.22 -5.07 -14.72
C ARG A 207 -4.00 -4.22 -14.41
N SER A 208 -3.85 -3.78 -13.15
CA SER A 208 -2.68 -3.02 -12.71
C SER A 208 -1.57 -3.97 -12.28
N SER A 209 -0.32 -3.55 -12.48
CA SER A 209 0.85 -4.20 -11.87
C SER A 209 0.79 -4.22 -10.33
N CYS A 210 0.00 -3.34 -9.74
CA CYS A 210 -0.27 -3.22 -8.31
C CYS A 210 -1.58 -3.93 -7.88
N GLY A 211 -2.12 -4.77 -8.77
CA GLY A 211 -3.41 -5.45 -8.62
C GLY A 211 -3.44 -6.61 -7.62
N THR A 212 -2.29 -6.95 -7.03
CA THR A 212 -2.14 -8.00 -6.02
C THR A 212 -1.29 -7.50 -4.86
N PRO A 213 -1.37 -8.10 -3.66
CA PRO A 213 -0.50 -7.75 -2.55
C PRO A 213 0.99 -7.83 -2.92
N ALA A 214 1.40 -8.83 -3.71
CA ALA A 214 2.77 -8.97 -4.18
C ALA A 214 3.20 -7.87 -5.15
N GLY A 215 2.31 -7.40 -6.03
CA GLY A 215 2.59 -6.28 -6.92
C GLY A 215 2.56 -4.92 -6.22
N LEU A 216 1.72 -4.78 -5.19
CA LEU A 216 1.59 -3.57 -4.39
C LEU A 216 2.79 -3.37 -3.46
N CYS A 217 3.18 -4.43 -2.76
CA CYS A 217 4.25 -4.39 -1.77
C CYS A 217 5.62 -4.32 -2.44
N TYR A 218 6.60 -3.77 -1.73
CA TYR A 218 7.97 -3.71 -2.24
C TYR A 218 8.63 -5.09 -2.03
N GLY A 219 9.04 -5.79 -3.08
CA GLY A 219 9.69 -7.11 -2.96
C GLY A 219 8.70 -8.25 -2.67
N SER A 220 9.07 -9.19 -1.80
CA SER A 220 8.25 -10.39 -1.48
C SER A 220 7.43 -10.26 -0.19
N SER A 221 7.60 -9.16 0.54
CA SER A 221 6.89 -8.90 1.80
C SER A 221 6.38 -7.47 1.85
N CYS A 222 5.26 -7.28 2.54
CA CYS A 222 4.71 -5.98 2.85
C CYS A 222 5.34 -5.52 4.16
N VAL A 223 6.21 -4.53 4.08
CA VAL A 223 6.83 -3.89 5.23
C VAL A 223 5.89 -2.80 5.75
N TYR A 224 5.59 -2.80 7.05
CA TYR A 224 4.64 -1.86 7.63
C TYR A 224 5.06 -1.38 9.01
N SER A 225 4.57 -0.20 9.39
CA SER A 225 4.67 0.35 10.74
C SER A 225 3.30 0.73 11.28
N LEU A 226 3.14 0.61 12.60
CA LEU A 226 1.93 0.99 13.32
C LEU A 226 2.16 2.31 14.05
N PHE A 227 1.10 3.09 14.18
CA PHE A 227 1.15 4.33 14.93
C PHE A 227 -0.11 4.51 15.75
N ASN A 228 0.00 5.19 16.89
CA ASN A 228 -1.14 5.63 17.68
C ASN A 228 -1.73 6.96 17.17
N SER A 229 -2.74 7.47 17.89
CA SER A 229 -3.38 8.76 17.65
C SER A 229 -2.41 9.95 17.73
N ASP A 230 -1.36 9.85 18.53
CA ASP A 230 -0.34 10.89 18.71
C ASP A 230 0.77 10.83 17.65
N ASN A 231 0.63 9.94 16.66
CA ASN A 231 1.65 9.63 15.66
C ASN A 231 2.95 9.04 16.24
N SER A 232 2.95 8.57 17.48
CA SER A 232 4.03 7.73 18.01
C SER A 232 4.04 6.41 17.24
N CYS A 233 5.21 6.06 16.73
CA CYS A 233 5.39 4.89 15.90
C CYS A 233 5.93 3.71 16.69
N CYS A 234 5.49 2.51 16.30
CA CYS A 234 5.96 1.25 16.82
C CYS A 234 6.41 0.32 15.69
N PRO A 235 7.32 -0.62 16.03
CA PRO A 235 8.32 -1.10 15.11
C PRO A 235 7.78 -1.84 13.90
N VAL A 236 8.62 -1.77 12.89
CA VAL A 236 8.39 -2.29 11.56
C VAL A 236 8.31 -3.80 11.61
N SER A 237 7.26 -4.36 11.06
CA SER A 237 7.19 -5.80 10.80
C SER A 237 6.96 -6.02 9.32
N GLN A 238 7.25 -7.23 8.87
CA GLN A 238 7.01 -7.64 7.50
C GLN A 238 6.06 -8.81 7.48
N VAL A 239 5.20 -8.83 6.49
CA VAL A 239 4.33 -9.97 6.23
C VAL A 239 4.52 -10.43 4.80
N THR A 240 4.63 -11.74 4.60
CA THR A 240 4.75 -12.32 3.26
C THR A 240 3.59 -11.85 2.40
N ALA A 241 3.89 -11.24 1.26
CA ALA A 241 2.87 -10.92 0.28
C ALA A 241 2.40 -12.25 -0.31
N ALA A 242 1.10 -12.56 -0.23
CA ALA A 242 0.57 -13.80 -0.81
C ALA A 242 0.99 -13.88 -2.29
N PRO A 243 1.42 -15.06 -2.77
CA PRO A 243 1.86 -15.21 -4.15
C PRO A 243 0.74 -14.79 -5.09
N SER A 244 1.12 -14.11 -6.18
CA SER A 244 0.19 -13.78 -7.25
C SER A 244 -0.29 -15.09 -7.86
N ALA A 245 -1.52 -15.51 -7.56
CA ALA A 245 -2.19 -16.56 -8.32
C ALA A 245 -2.32 -16.04 -9.75
N ARG A 246 -1.50 -16.57 -10.66
CA ARG A 246 -1.62 -16.33 -12.10
C ARG A 246 -2.78 -17.12 -12.65
#